data_AF-A0A1Y2HJH7-F1
#
_entry.id   AF-A0A1Y2HJH7-F1
#
_cell.length_a   1.000
_cell.length_b   1.000
_cell.length_c   1.000
_cell.angle_alpha   90.00
_cell.angle_beta   90.00
_cell.angle_gamma   90.00
#
_symmetry.space_group_name_H-M   'P 1'
#
loop_
_entity.id
_entity.type
_entity.pdbx_description
1 polymer ?
#
loop_
_entity_poly.entity_id
_entity_poly.type
_entity_poly.pdbx_seq_one_letter_code
_entity_poly.pdbx_strand_id
1 'polypeptide(L)'
;MHRHQSTLASPSSPKPTPASSSAARATPTPSQPAQPAVTWTEYLSLRKDMRLRNQIFSFVMSPMAFVGATFYVAATYQFDPTETIMGIESPWIVGIGAMTVGAIAATMTPVSLEALWRVVNPTKVKKLDALDREFYRRIQKHRAHASLAGPQLHLFDYYGATVVSRETYRKWLRKQRKTKQKAEFLVQSSKIKSA
;
A
#
# COMPACT_ATOMS: atom_id res chain seq x y z
N MET A 1 82.40 45.76 1.29
CA MET A 1 83.25 44.56 1.21
C MET A 1 82.63 43.49 2.09
N HIS A 2 82.11 42.44 1.45
CA HIS A 2 81.43 41.25 1.97
C HIS A 2 82.38 40.42 2.87
N ARG A 3 82.02 39.55 3.84
CA ARG A 3 80.78 39.04 4.47
C ARG A 3 81.24 38.33 5.78
N HIS A 4 80.40 38.37 6.81
CA HIS A 4 80.65 37.83 8.16
C HIS A 4 80.51 36.30 8.29
N GLN A 5 81.46 35.70 9.04
CA GLN A 5 81.39 34.75 10.18
C GLN A 5 80.70 33.36 10.09
N SER A 6 81.56 32.33 10.25
CA SER A 6 81.63 31.20 11.22
C SER A 6 80.45 30.31 11.67
N THR A 7 80.72 28.98 11.58
CA THR A 7 80.40 27.81 12.48
C THR A 7 78.94 27.37 12.67
N LEU A 8 78.53 26.09 12.83
CA LEU A 8 79.14 24.75 13.03
C LEU A 8 78.05 23.65 12.81
N ALA A 9 78.50 22.39 12.62
CA ALA A 9 77.83 21.10 12.92
C ALA A 9 77.13 20.27 11.80
N SER A 10 77.78 19.13 11.52
CA SER A 10 77.39 17.82 10.91
C SER A 10 76.14 17.14 11.54
N PRO A 11 75.63 15.93 11.12
CA PRO A 11 76.18 14.89 10.22
C PRO A 11 75.18 14.12 9.27
N SER A 12 75.78 13.22 8.47
CA SER A 12 75.37 11.83 8.12
C SER A 12 74.37 11.50 6.99
N SER A 13 74.85 10.57 6.17
CA SER A 13 74.37 9.94 4.93
C SER A 13 73.00 9.24 4.97
N PRO A 14 72.30 9.13 3.83
CA PRO A 14 71.09 8.32 3.69
C PRO A 14 71.39 6.85 3.30
N LYS A 15 70.67 5.93 3.96
CA LYS A 15 70.62 4.48 3.69
C LYS A 15 69.33 4.13 2.92
N PRO A 16 69.34 3.22 1.94
CA PRO A 16 68.15 2.83 1.19
C PRO A 16 67.25 1.86 1.95
N THR A 17 65.95 2.03 1.71
CA THR A 17 64.77 1.37 2.29
C THR A 17 64.56 -0.05 1.76
N PRO A 18 64.20 -1.03 2.60
CA PRO A 18 63.42 -2.18 2.18
C PRO A 18 61.94 -1.99 2.58
N ALA A 19 61.07 -2.09 1.58
CA ALA A 19 59.62 -2.01 1.72
C ALA A 19 59.08 -3.17 2.56
N SER A 20 58.34 -2.84 3.62
CA SER A 20 57.59 -3.80 4.44
C SER A 20 56.22 -4.05 3.81
N SER A 21 55.94 -5.31 3.52
CA SER A 21 54.67 -5.85 3.06
C SER A 21 53.59 -5.64 4.13
N SER A 22 52.65 -4.72 3.92
CA SER A 22 51.44 -4.63 4.72
C SER A 22 50.25 -5.08 3.87
N ALA A 23 49.83 -6.33 4.10
CA ALA A 23 48.63 -6.90 3.52
C ALA A 23 47.40 -6.17 4.07
N ALA A 24 46.88 -5.22 3.30
CA ALA A 24 45.61 -4.58 3.59
C ALA A 24 44.47 -5.61 3.45
N ARG A 25 43.88 -5.96 4.58
CA ARG A 25 42.65 -6.76 4.69
C ARG A 25 41.52 -6.01 3.97
N ALA A 26 41.21 -6.44 2.74
CA ALA A 26 40.03 -5.98 2.03
C ALA A 26 38.78 -6.46 2.77
N THR A 27 38.07 -5.53 3.39
CA THR A 27 36.68 -5.71 3.80
C THR A 27 35.84 -5.93 2.56
N PRO A 28 35.03 -7.01 2.45
CA PRO A 28 34.06 -7.10 1.38
C PRO A 28 32.96 -6.07 1.65
N THR A 29 33.02 -4.95 0.93
CA THR A 29 31.87 -4.08 0.71
C THR A 29 30.72 -4.96 0.19
N PRO A 30 29.55 -5.02 0.85
CA PRO A 30 28.41 -5.68 0.24
C PRO A 30 28.01 -4.82 -0.97
N SER A 31 28.38 -5.31 -2.15
CA SER A 31 27.89 -4.85 -3.43
C SER A 31 26.40 -5.18 -3.46
N GLN A 32 25.59 -4.27 -2.93
CA GLN A 32 24.15 -4.34 -3.05
C GLN A 32 23.82 -3.96 -4.50
N PRO A 33 23.29 -4.88 -5.31
CA PRO A 33 23.16 -4.64 -6.73
C PRO A 33 22.11 -3.55 -6.99
N ALA A 34 22.46 -2.69 -7.93
CA ALA A 34 21.62 -1.65 -8.51
C ALA A 34 20.25 -2.21 -8.92
N GLN A 35 19.22 -1.74 -8.21
CA GLN A 35 17.85 -1.59 -8.69
C GLN A 35 17.34 -0.33 -7.98
N PRO A 36 16.66 0.62 -8.65
CA PRO A 36 15.73 1.47 -7.94
C PRO A 36 14.53 0.59 -7.55
N ALA A 37 14.79 -0.35 -6.63
CA ALA A 37 13.79 -1.16 -5.99
C ALA A 37 12.98 -0.18 -5.16
N VAL A 38 11.80 0.19 -5.69
CA VAL A 38 10.78 1.00 -5.03
C VAL A 38 10.84 0.72 -3.54
N THR A 39 11.25 1.72 -2.76
CA THR A 39 11.52 1.50 -1.34
C THR A 39 10.22 1.07 -0.68
N TRP A 40 10.23 0.19 0.32
CA TRP A 40 9.00 -0.25 1.01
C TRP A 40 8.09 0.91 1.47
N THR A 41 8.67 2.07 1.75
CA THR A 41 7.96 3.33 2.02
C THR A 41 7.16 3.83 0.83
N GLU A 42 7.76 3.82 -0.35
CA GLU A 42 7.19 4.25 -1.63
C GLU A 42 6.08 3.31 -2.09
N TYR A 43 6.25 2.00 -1.91
CA TYR A 43 5.18 1.03 -2.14
C TYR A 43 3.95 1.31 -1.26
N LEU A 44 4.19 1.53 0.04
CA LEU A 44 3.11 1.77 0.99
C LEU A 44 2.42 3.13 0.78
N SER A 45 3.15 4.18 0.38
CA SER A 45 2.53 5.45 -0.03
C SER A 45 1.73 5.29 -1.31
N LEU A 46 2.28 4.61 -2.32
CA LEU A 46 1.57 4.37 -3.58
C LEU A 46 0.25 3.62 -3.33
N ARG A 47 0.25 2.62 -2.45
CA ARG A 47 -0.97 1.88 -2.06
C ARG A 47 -1.99 2.78 -1.33
N LYS A 48 -1.56 3.74 -0.50
CA LYS A 48 -2.45 4.73 0.11
C LYS A 48 -3.06 5.62 -0.94
N ASP A 49 -2.22 6.15 -1.81
CA ASP A 49 -2.62 7.13 -2.81
C ASP A 49 -3.65 6.51 -3.75
N MET A 50 -3.52 5.24 -4.11
CA MET A 50 -4.54 4.52 -4.88
C MET A 50 -5.88 4.42 -4.15
N ARG A 51 -5.89 4.12 -2.85
CA ARG A 51 -7.13 4.03 -2.06
C ARG A 51 -7.78 5.40 -1.91
N LEU A 52 -6.99 6.42 -1.56
CA LEU A 52 -7.45 7.80 -1.44
C LEU A 52 -7.99 8.30 -2.77
N ARG A 53 -7.26 8.03 -3.86
CA ARG A 53 -7.68 8.35 -5.21
C ARG A 53 -9.02 7.69 -5.54
N ASN A 54 -9.16 6.37 -5.34
CA ASN A 54 -10.42 5.68 -5.59
C ASN A 54 -11.56 6.25 -4.73
N GLN A 55 -11.32 6.59 -3.46
CA GLN A 55 -12.31 7.21 -2.59
C GLN A 55 -12.72 8.61 -3.08
N ILE A 56 -11.76 9.47 -3.39
CA ILE A 56 -11.99 10.83 -3.87
C ILE A 56 -12.74 10.80 -5.21
N PHE A 57 -12.29 9.97 -6.16
CA PHE A 57 -12.97 9.85 -7.44
C PHE A 57 -14.36 9.27 -7.29
N SER A 58 -14.57 8.28 -6.43
CA SER A 58 -15.93 7.74 -6.19
C SER A 58 -16.84 8.82 -5.61
N PHE A 59 -16.36 9.60 -4.65
CA PHE A 59 -17.14 10.65 -4.01
C PHE A 59 -17.52 11.80 -4.97
N VAL A 60 -16.68 12.12 -5.94
CA VAL A 60 -16.93 13.20 -6.91
C VAL A 60 -17.67 12.71 -8.15
N MET A 61 -17.24 11.59 -8.74
CA MET A 61 -17.78 11.11 -10.02
C MET A 61 -19.12 10.39 -9.85
N SER A 62 -19.37 9.73 -8.72
CA SER A 62 -20.64 9.01 -8.50
C SER A 62 -21.84 9.96 -8.44
N PRO A 63 -21.83 11.09 -7.68
CA PRO A 63 -22.91 12.06 -7.73
C PRO A 63 -23.03 12.74 -9.09
N MET A 64 -21.90 13.03 -9.75
CA MET A 64 -21.91 13.66 -11.06
C MET A 64 -22.52 12.75 -12.13
N ALA A 65 -22.22 11.46 -12.09
CA ALA A 65 -22.84 10.45 -12.94
C ALA A 65 -24.33 10.27 -12.62
N PHE A 66 -24.72 10.27 -11.34
CA PHE A 66 -26.12 10.20 -10.92
C PHE A 66 -26.94 11.36 -11.51
N VAL A 67 -26.48 12.59 -11.29
CA VAL A 67 -27.17 13.81 -11.77
C VAL A 67 -27.17 13.84 -13.29
N GLY A 68 -26.03 13.57 -13.93
CA GLY A 68 -25.91 13.58 -15.39
C GLY A 68 -26.82 12.56 -16.06
N ALA A 69 -26.87 11.32 -15.56
CA ALA A 69 -27.72 10.26 -16.12
C ALA A 69 -29.21 10.52 -15.86
N THR A 70 -29.58 10.95 -14.64
CA THR A 70 -30.96 11.31 -14.31
C THR A 70 -31.45 12.47 -15.17
N PHE A 71 -30.62 13.51 -15.31
CA PHE A 71 -30.93 14.67 -16.16
C PHE A 71 -31.05 14.26 -17.64
N TYR A 72 -30.16 13.40 -18.12
CA TYR A 72 -30.23 12.91 -19.50
C TYR A 72 -31.54 12.20 -19.79
N VAL A 73 -31.99 11.30 -18.90
CA VAL A 73 -33.28 10.61 -19.05
C VAL A 73 -34.43 11.61 -18.97
N ALA A 74 -34.41 12.55 -18.02
CA ALA A 74 -35.45 13.56 -17.88
C ALA A 74 -35.53 14.54 -19.06
N ALA A 75 -34.40 14.85 -19.70
CA ALA A 75 -34.33 15.79 -20.82
C ALA A 75 -34.69 15.15 -22.18
N THR A 76 -34.49 13.83 -22.31
CA THR A 76 -34.78 13.10 -23.56
C THR A 76 -36.19 12.54 -23.61
N TYR A 77 -36.82 12.28 -22.45
CA TYR A 77 -38.18 11.78 -22.39
C TYR A 77 -39.19 12.93 -22.54
N GLN A 78 -40.07 12.84 -23.55
CA GLN A 78 -41.17 13.80 -23.70
C GLN A 78 -42.35 13.37 -22.83
N PHE A 79 -42.79 14.26 -21.94
CA PHE A 79 -43.89 14.00 -21.03
C PHE A 79 -45.23 14.40 -21.68
N ASP A 80 -46.13 13.43 -21.88
CA ASP A 80 -47.56 13.72 -22.04
C ASP A 80 -48.23 13.56 -20.65
N PRO A 81 -48.71 14.66 -20.03
CA PRO A 81 -49.34 14.63 -18.71
C PRO A 81 -50.74 14.00 -18.71
N THR A 82 -51.29 13.62 -19.87
CA THR A 82 -52.61 13.01 -19.96
C THR A 82 -52.57 11.47 -20.01
N GLU A 83 -51.40 10.88 -20.23
CA GLU A 83 -51.24 9.44 -20.25
C GLU A 83 -50.94 8.87 -18.85
N THR A 84 -51.76 7.90 -18.44
CA THR A 84 -51.51 7.10 -17.24
C THR A 84 -50.88 5.77 -17.64
N ILE A 85 -49.66 5.53 -17.18
CA ILE A 85 -48.98 4.25 -17.37
C ILE A 85 -49.26 3.41 -16.13
N MET A 86 -49.92 2.26 -16.28
CA MET A 86 -50.31 1.37 -15.16
C MET A 86 -51.14 2.06 -14.05
N GLY A 87 -51.96 3.06 -14.40
CA GLY A 87 -52.81 3.79 -13.45
C GLY A 87 -52.06 4.78 -12.55
N ILE A 88 -50.78 5.04 -12.84
CA ILE A 88 -49.96 6.06 -12.18
C ILE A 88 -49.66 7.15 -13.22
N GLU A 89 -49.65 8.41 -12.77
CA GLU A 89 -49.32 9.56 -13.61
C GLU A 89 -47.91 9.40 -14.22
N SER A 90 -47.79 9.65 -15.52
CA SER A 90 -46.54 9.52 -16.30
C SER A 90 -45.29 10.17 -15.65
N PRO A 91 -45.36 11.38 -15.02
CA PRO A 91 -44.20 12.00 -14.40
C PRO A 91 -43.57 11.19 -13.25
N TRP A 92 -44.36 10.43 -12.49
CA TRP A 92 -43.85 9.65 -11.36
C TRP A 92 -43.06 8.43 -11.81
N ILE A 93 -43.57 7.68 -12.80
CA ILE A 93 -42.91 6.48 -13.33
C ILE A 93 -41.58 6.86 -13.97
N VAL A 94 -41.58 7.92 -14.79
CA VAL A 94 -40.36 8.40 -15.44
C VAL A 94 -39.36 8.94 -14.43
N GLY A 95 -39.82 9.65 -13.38
CA GLY A 95 -38.96 10.11 -12.29
C GLY A 95 -38.26 8.96 -11.56
N ILE A 96 -39.01 7.92 -11.19
CA ILE A 96 -38.46 6.72 -10.54
C ILE A 96 -37.51 5.97 -11.48
N GLY A 97 -37.87 5.85 -12.76
CA GLY A 97 -37.03 5.25 -13.80
C GLY A 97 -35.70 6.00 -13.96
N ALA A 98 -35.76 7.33 -14.06
CA ALA A 98 -34.58 8.19 -14.19
C ALA A 98 -33.67 8.08 -12.96
N MET A 99 -34.22 8.08 -11.75
CA MET A 99 -33.44 7.87 -10.52
C MET A 99 -32.79 6.49 -10.47
N THR A 100 -33.47 5.45 -10.98
CA THR A 100 -32.92 4.08 -11.04
C THR A 100 -31.74 4.02 -12.00
N VAL A 101 -31.87 4.59 -13.20
CA VAL A 101 -30.77 4.70 -14.16
C VAL A 101 -29.61 5.52 -13.58
N GLY A 102 -29.90 6.63 -12.90
CA GLY A 102 -28.92 7.42 -12.18
C GLY A 102 -28.15 6.61 -11.14
N ALA A 103 -28.83 5.80 -10.33
CA ALA A 103 -28.20 4.96 -9.31
C ALA A 103 -27.29 3.87 -9.91
N ILE A 104 -27.71 3.29 -11.04
CA ILE A 104 -26.87 2.33 -11.78
C ILE A 104 -25.63 3.03 -12.33
N ALA A 105 -25.78 4.20 -12.95
CA ALA A 105 -24.66 4.98 -13.47
C ALA A 105 -23.66 5.36 -12.35
N ALA A 106 -24.18 5.78 -11.20
CA ALA A 106 -23.39 6.13 -10.01
C ALA A 106 -22.50 4.96 -9.55
N THR A 107 -23.04 3.74 -9.49
CA THR A 107 -22.31 2.54 -9.02
C THR A 107 -21.37 1.96 -10.08
N MET A 108 -21.71 2.07 -11.37
CA MET A 108 -20.87 1.55 -12.46
C MET A 108 -19.64 2.42 -12.75
N THR A 109 -19.71 3.71 -12.37
CA THR A 109 -18.64 4.69 -12.56
C THR A 109 -17.31 4.33 -11.86
N PRO A 110 -17.26 4.06 -10.54
CA PRO A 110 -16.00 3.76 -9.85
C PRO A 110 -15.32 2.48 -10.38
N VAL A 111 -16.11 1.45 -10.73
CA VAL A 111 -15.60 0.19 -11.29
C VAL A 111 -14.92 0.44 -12.64
N SER A 112 -15.58 1.20 -13.51
CA SER A 112 -15.08 1.51 -14.86
C SER A 112 -13.80 2.34 -14.81
N LEU A 113 -13.71 3.27 -13.85
CA LEU A 113 -12.54 4.13 -13.69
C LEU A 113 -11.30 3.37 -13.17
N GLU A 114 -11.47 2.44 -12.24
CA GLU A 114 -10.38 1.58 -11.78
C GLU A 114 -9.87 0.71 -12.94
N ALA A 115 -10.77 0.09 -13.69
CA ALA A 115 -10.43 -0.70 -14.87
C ALA A 115 -9.66 0.14 -15.90
N LEU A 116 -10.15 1.34 -16.23
CA LEU A 116 -9.50 2.25 -17.16
C LEU A 116 -8.09 2.62 -16.70
N TRP A 117 -7.90 2.92 -15.41
CA TRP A 117 -6.59 3.25 -14.89
C TRP A 117 -5.58 2.10 -15.02
N ARG A 118 -6.03 0.86 -14.79
CA ARG A 118 -5.19 -0.33 -14.95
C ARG A 118 -4.74 -0.52 -16.39
N VAL A 119 -5.64 -0.25 -17.35
CA VAL A 119 -5.35 -0.32 -18.79
C VAL A 119 -4.38 0.79 -19.21
N VAL A 120 -4.55 2.01 -18.70
CA VAL A 120 -3.68 3.17 -19.05
C VAL A 120 -2.29 3.06 -18.43
N ASN A 121 -2.15 2.41 -17.25
CA ASN A 121 -0.88 2.34 -16.53
C ASN A 121 -0.38 0.89 -16.29
N PRO A 122 -0.24 0.06 -17.32
CA PRO A 122 0.03 -1.37 -17.16
C PRO A 122 1.38 -1.63 -16.48
N THR A 123 2.39 -0.81 -16.75
CA THR A 123 3.73 -0.92 -16.14
C THR A 123 3.69 -0.65 -14.64
N LYS A 124 2.91 0.33 -14.18
CA LYS A 124 2.77 0.64 -12.75
C LYS A 124 2.00 -0.48 -12.03
N VAL A 125 0.95 -1.01 -12.66
CA VAL A 125 0.17 -2.15 -12.15
C VAL A 125 1.05 -3.39 -11.99
N LYS A 126 1.84 -3.76 -12.99
CA LYS A 126 2.73 -4.94 -12.90
C LYS A 126 3.73 -4.84 -11.75
N LYS A 127 4.31 -3.64 -11.55
CA LYS A 127 5.23 -3.38 -10.42
C LYS A 127 4.52 -3.48 -9.08
N LEU A 128 3.33 -2.89 -8.97
CA LEU A 128 2.49 -2.98 -7.79
C LEU A 128 2.08 -4.42 -7.47
N ASP A 129 1.63 -5.18 -8.46
CA ASP A 129 1.24 -6.59 -8.29
C ASP A 129 2.41 -7.47 -7.84
N ALA A 130 3.64 -7.17 -8.27
CA ALA A 130 4.84 -7.86 -7.79
C ALA A 130 5.10 -7.58 -6.30
N LEU A 131 5.00 -6.32 -5.88
CA LEU A 131 5.19 -5.89 -4.50
C LEU A 131 4.05 -6.36 -3.59
N ASP A 132 2.81 -6.35 -4.07
CA ASP A 132 1.63 -6.87 -3.37
C ASP A 132 1.78 -8.36 -3.07
N ARG A 133 2.30 -9.14 -4.02
CA ARG A 133 2.61 -10.56 -3.81
C ARG A 133 3.69 -10.76 -2.76
N GLU A 134 4.76 -9.98 -2.80
CA GLU A 134 5.81 -10.06 -1.78
C GLU A 134 5.28 -9.67 -0.38
N PHE A 135 4.49 -8.61 -0.32
CA PHE A 135 3.84 -8.13 0.88
C PHE A 135 2.91 -9.19 1.48
N TYR A 136 2.09 -9.82 0.64
CA TYR A 136 1.22 -10.92 1.05
C TYR A 136 2.00 -12.09 1.63
N ARG A 137 3.11 -12.50 0.99
CA ARG A 137 4.00 -13.56 1.52
C ARG A 137 4.55 -13.20 2.90
N ARG A 138 4.94 -11.94 3.12
CA ARG A 138 5.44 -11.46 4.42
C ARG A 138 4.36 -11.49 5.49
N ILE A 139 3.12 -11.09 5.16
CA ILE A 139 1.97 -11.18 6.07
C ILE A 139 1.66 -12.63 6.40
N GLN A 140 1.61 -13.50 5.40
CA GLN A 140 1.30 -14.91 5.55
C GLN A 140 2.27 -15.63 6.49
N LYS A 141 3.56 -15.23 6.49
CA LYS A 141 4.56 -15.76 7.42
C LYS A 141 4.32 -15.33 8.89
N HIS A 142 3.83 -14.11 9.11
CA HIS A 142 3.74 -13.54 10.46
C HIS A 142 2.34 -13.60 11.09
N ARG A 143 1.30 -13.86 10.31
CA ARG A 143 -0.09 -13.96 10.80
C ARG A 143 -0.25 -15.07 11.84
N ALA A 144 -1.19 -14.88 12.76
CA ALA A 144 -1.68 -15.97 13.60
C ALA A 144 -2.47 -16.97 12.75
N HIS A 145 -2.31 -18.27 13.00
CA HIS A 145 -3.11 -19.29 12.31
C HIS A 145 -4.57 -19.15 12.75
N ALA A 146 -5.49 -19.19 11.79
CA ALA A 146 -6.92 -19.05 12.06
C ALA A 146 -7.44 -20.16 13.01
N SER A 147 -6.82 -21.34 12.97
CA SER A 147 -7.10 -22.46 13.87
C SER A 147 -6.77 -22.21 15.34
N LEU A 148 -5.91 -21.24 15.63
CA LEU A 148 -5.56 -20.84 17.01
C LEU A 148 -6.56 -19.81 17.57
N ALA A 149 -7.36 -19.19 16.72
CA ALA A 149 -8.42 -18.30 17.17
C ALA A 149 -9.64 -19.13 17.57
N GLY A 150 -9.70 -19.50 18.85
CA GLY A 150 -10.94 -20.02 19.42
C GLY A 150 -12.08 -18.98 19.31
N PRO A 151 -13.34 -19.37 19.59
CA PRO A 151 -14.52 -18.50 19.48
C PRO A 151 -14.41 -17.17 20.24
N GLN A 152 -13.54 -17.12 21.26
CA GLN A 152 -13.31 -15.95 22.11
C GLN A 152 -12.29 -14.95 21.53
N LEU A 153 -11.54 -15.32 20.49
CA LEU A 153 -10.46 -14.51 19.93
C LEU A 153 -10.84 -13.97 18.55
N HIS A 154 -11.41 -12.76 18.52
CA HIS A 154 -11.73 -12.10 17.26
C HIS A 154 -10.45 -11.70 16.50
N LEU A 155 -10.24 -12.28 15.31
CA LEU A 155 -9.14 -11.91 14.42
C LEU A 155 -9.49 -10.65 13.62
N PHE A 156 -9.28 -9.48 14.22
CA PHE A 156 -9.62 -8.20 13.62
C PHE A 156 -8.84 -7.83 12.33
N ASP A 157 -7.75 -8.52 11.99
CA ASP A 157 -6.99 -8.24 10.76
C ASP A 157 -6.12 -9.43 10.31
N TYR A 158 -6.74 -10.42 9.68
CA TYR A 158 -6.06 -11.63 9.18
C TYR A 158 -5.22 -11.38 7.91
N TYR A 159 -5.64 -10.42 7.07
CA TYR A 159 -5.04 -10.13 5.76
C TYR A 159 -4.12 -8.90 5.75
N GLY A 160 -3.95 -8.22 6.88
CA GLY A 160 -3.15 -6.99 6.98
C GLY A 160 -3.75 -5.83 6.18
N ALA A 161 -5.08 -5.74 6.14
CA ALA A 161 -5.79 -4.68 5.43
C ALA A 161 -5.45 -3.29 5.97
N THR A 162 -5.17 -3.21 7.29
CA THR A 162 -4.82 -1.97 8.00
C THR A 162 -3.38 -1.53 7.80
N VAL A 163 -2.51 -2.37 7.22
CA VAL A 163 -1.09 -2.07 7.05
C VAL A 163 -0.90 -1.10 5.90
N VAL A 164 -0.77 0.16 6.31
CA VAL A 164 -0.75 1.31 5.42
C VAL A 164 0.61 2.05 5.52
N SER A 165 1.33 1.93 6.63
CA SER A 165 2.68 2.48 6.82
C SER A 165 3.61 1.48 7.51
N ARG A 166 4.91 1.78 7.54
CA ARG A 166 5.90 0.97 8.27
C ARG A 166 5.59 0.89 9.76
N GLU A 167 5.06 1.96 10.34
CA GLU A 167 4.66 1.97 11.75
C GLU A 167 3.45 1.10 12.00
N THR A 168 2.43 1.19 11.13
CA THR A 168 1.25 0.34 11.22
C THR A 168 1.62 -1.12 11.00
N TYR A 169 2.60 -1.41 10.15
CA TYR A 169 3.16 -2.75 9.99
C TYR A 169 3.79 -3.27 11.30
N ARG A 170 4.61 -2.46 11.98
CA ARG A 170 5.19 -2.84 13.28
C ARG A 170 4.11 -3.04 14.35
N LYS A 171 3.11 -2.16 14.41
CA LYS A 171 1.95 -2.29 15.31
C LYS A 171 1.18 -3.59 15.02
N TRP A 172 0.96 -3.88 13.75
CA TRP A 172 0.30 -5.12 13.30
C TRP A 172 1.08 -6.35 13.74
N LEU A 173 2.40 -6.40 13.54
CA LEU A 173 3.25 -7.51 13.99
C LEU A 173 3.16 -7.73 15.50
N ARG A 174 3.17 -6.65 16.31
CA ARG A 174 2.99 -6.76 17.77
C ARG A 174 1.61 -7.30 18.12
N LYS A 175 0.55 -6.86 17.42
CA LYS A 175 -0.81 -7.35 17.63
C LYS A 175 -0.90 -8.85 17.32
N GLN A 176 -0.34 -9.31 16.21
CA GLN A 176 -0.29 -10.73 15.85
C GLN A 176 0.44 -11.58 16.89
N ARG A 177 1.57 -11.10 17.44
CA ARG A 177 2.29 -11.80 18.53
C ARG A 177 1.43 -11.93 19.79
N LYS A 178 0.77 -10.85 20.22
CA LYS A 178 -0.15 -10.89 21.36
C LYS A 178 -1.31 -11.87 21.14
N THR A 179 -1.85 -11.93 19.94
CA THR A 179 -2.89 -12.87 19.57
C THR A 179 -2.40 -14.33 19.66
N LYS A 180 -1.18 -14.62 19.20
CA LYS A 180 -0.57 -15.96 19.34
C LYS A 180 -0.40 -16.36 20.80
N GLN A 181 0.17 -15.49 21.62
CA GLN A 181 0.35 -15.74 23.06
C GLN A 181 -0.99 -15.98 23.78
N LYS A 182 -2.02 -15.19 23.45
CA LYS A 182 -3.37 -15.39 24.01
C LYS A 182 -3.96 -16.74 23.61
N ALA A 183 -3.79 -17.13 22.35
CA ALA A 183 -4.26 -18.42 21.88
C ALA A 183 -3.57 -19.59 22.59
N GLU A 184 -2.24 -19.54 22.73
CA GLU A 184 -1.47 -20.54 23.47
C GLU A 184 -1.93 -20.66 24.93
N PHE A 185 -2.14 -19.52 25.61
CA PHE A 185 -2.66 -19.49 26.98
C PHE A 185 -4.05 -20.12 27.10
N LEU A 186 -4.96 -19.84 26.17
CA LEU A 186 -6.31 -20.42 26.17
C LEU A 186 -6.30 -21.93 25.91
N VAL A 187 -5.42 -22.41 25.03
CA VAL A 187 -5.24 -23.85 24.80
C VAL A 187 -4.72 -24.52 26.08
N GLN A 188 -3.73 -23.92 26.74
CA GLN A 188 -3.19 -24.45 27.99
C GLN A 188 -4.24 -24.47 29.12
N SER A 189 -5.02 -23.41 29.27
CA SER A 189 -6.06 -23.34 30.31
C SER A 189 -7.19 -24.35 30.06
N SER A 190 -7.56 -24.59 28.81
CA SER A 190 -8.54 -25.63 28.46
C SER A 190 -8.05 -27.04 28.83
N LYS A 191 -6.77 -27.34 28.62
CA LYS A 191 -6.16 -28.63 28.93
C LYS A 191 -6.08 -28.90 30.43
N ILE A 192 -5.81 -27.86 31.24
CA ILE A 192 -5.79 -27.95 32.71
C ILE A 192 -7.20 -28.22 33.25
N LYS A 193 -8.24 -27.62 32.66
CA LYS A 193 -9.62 -27.81 33.12
C LYS A 193 -10.19 -29.20 32.78
N SER A 194 -9.62 -29.87 31.78
CA SER A 194 -10.04 -31.21 31.35
C SER A 194 -9.26 -32.36 32.00
N ALA A 195 -8.23 -32.06 32.79
CA ALA A 195 -7.42 -33.01 33.54
C ALA A 195 -7.87 -33.04 35.00
#